data_AF-A0A5J4ZSB5-F1
#
_entry.id   AF-A0A5J4ZSB5-F1
#
_cell.length_a   1.000
_cell.length_b   1.000
_cell.length_c   1.000
_cell.angle_alpha   90.00
_cell.angle_beta   90.00
_cell.angle_gamma   90.00
#
_symmetry.space_group_name_H-M   'P 1'
#
loop_
_entity.id
_entity.type
_entity.pdbx_description
1 polymer ?
#
loop_
_entity_poly.entity_id
_entity_poly.type
_entity_poly.pdbx_seq_one_letter_code
_entity_poly.pdbx_strand_id
1 'polypeptide(L)' 'MKKLACSRTVSLLIFFLLLVAIFSIAEAQSCKPSVLTINSFEEGGDGGGPSECDNKYHSDDTPVVSLSTGWFNKKKR' A
#
# COMPACT_ATOMS: atom_id res chain seq x y z
N MET A 1 27.58 -16.61 -44.54
CA MET A 1 26.77 -15.47 -44.05
C MET A 1 25.55 -16.00 -43.31
N LYS A 2 25.64 -16.20 -41.98
CA LYS A 2 24.52 -16.71 -41.16
C LYS A 2 24.38 -15.85 -39.90
N LYS A 3 24.07 -14.57 -40.06
CA LYS A 3 23.85 -13.65 -38.93
C LYS A 3 22.77 -12.62 -39.25
N LEU A 4 21.55 -13.05 -39.56
CA LEU A 4 20.40 -12.13 -39.54
C LEU A 4 19.01 -12.75 -39.39
N ALA A 5 18.91 -14.02 -38.95
CA ALA A 5 17.64 -14.61 -38.50
C ALA A 5 17.56 -14.71 -36.96
N CYS A 6 18.51 -14.09 -36.25
CA CYS A 6 18.57 -13.96 -34.79
C CYS A 6 17.96 -12.64 -34.29
N SER A 7 17.34 -11.84 -35.18
CA SER A 7 17.09 -10.41 -34.90
C SER A 7 15.63 -10.09 -34.51
N ARG A 8 14.62 -10.82 -35.01
CA ARG A 8 13.21 -10.52 -34.70
C ARG A 8 12.65 -11.34 -33.53
N THR A 9 12.80 -12.66 -33.54
CA THR A 9 12.26 -13.51 -32.47
C THR A 9 12.99 -13.27 -31.15
N VAL A 10 14.31 -13.07 -31.19
CA VAL A 10 15.10 -12.74 -29.99
C VAL A 10 14.72 -11.36 -29.46
N SER A 11 14.51 -10.37 -30.35
CA SER A 11 14.05 -9.03 -29.95
C SER A 11 12.64 -9.04 -29.34
N LEU A 12 11.70 -9.79 -29.92
CA LEU A 12 10.34 -9.96 -29.38
C LEU A 12 10.34 -10.68 -28.02
N LEU A 13 11.17 -11.72 -27.85
CA LEU A 13 11.30 -12.43 -26.57
C LEU A 13 11.94 -11.54 -25.50
N ILE A 14 12.93 -10.72 -25.83
CA ILE A 14 13.53 -9.75 -24.90
C ILE A 14 12.51 -8.69 -24.47
N PHE A 15 11.73 -8.14 -25.40
CA PHE A 15 10.70 -7.15 -25.08
C PHE A 15 9.61 -7.75 -24.18
N PHE A 16 9.19 -8.99 -24.44
CA PHE A 16 8.23 -9.71 -23.60
C PHE A 16 8.78 -9.95 -22.18
N LEU A 17 10.04 -10.38 -22.05
CA LEU A 17 10.69 -10.58 -20.75
C LEU A 17 10.85 -9.27 -19.97
N LEU A 18 11.17 -8.16 -20.63
CA LEU A 18 11.25 -6.84 -20.01
C LEU A 18 9.87 -6.36 -19.54
N LEU A 19 8.82 -6.55 -20.35
CA LEU A 19 7.45 -6.22 -19.95
C LEU A 19 6.97 -7.05 -18.75
N VAL A 20 7.24 -8.35 -18.74
CA VAL A 20 6.90 -9.24 -17.61
C VAL A 20 7.67 -8.86 -16.34
N ALA A 21 8.94 -8.45 -16.47
CA ALA A 21 9.72 -7.96 -15.34
C ALA A 21 9.17 -6.63 -14.81
N ILE A 22 8.78 -5.69 -15.67
CA ILE A 22 8.18 -4.41 -15.26
C ILE A 22 6.82 -4.62 -14.58
N PHE A 23 5.98 -5.52 -15.12
CA PHE A 23 4.70 -5.89 -14.49
C PHE A 23 4.90 -6.54 -13.11
N SER A 24 5.88 -7.44 -12.97
CA SER A 24 6.21 -8.08 -11.69
C SER A 24 6.67 -7.08 -10.61
N ILE A 25 7.26 -5.93 -11.00
CA ILE A 25 7.71 -4.89 -10.06
C ILE A 25 6.56 -3.99 -9.60
N ALA A 26 5.42 -3.97 -10.32
CA ALA A 26 4.27 -3.14 -9.96
C ALA A 26 3.43 -3.72 -8.79
N GLU A 27 3.57 -5.01 -8.49
CA GLU A 27 2.64 -5.74 -7.61
C GLU A 27 2.96 -5.68 -6.10
N ALA A 28 3.90 -4.87 -5.64
CA ALA A 28 4.23 -4.80 -4.21
C ALA A 28 4.45 -3.37 -3.68
N GLN A 29 3.61 -2.40 -4.05
CA GLN A 29 3.59 -1.11 -3.36
C GLN A 29 2.73 -1.16 -2.08
N SER A 30 3.07 -2.07 -1.16
CA SER A 30 2.47 -2.12 0.19
C SER A 30 3.42 -1.57 1.26
N CYS A 31 4.74 -1.52 0.99
CA CYS A 31 5.70 -1.05 1.99
C CYS A 31 5.88 0.47 1.89
N LYS A 32 5.07 1.22 2.64
CA LYS A 32 5.27 2.64 2.86
C LYS A 32 5.79 2.81 4.30
N PRO A 33 7.00 3.39 4.50
CA PRO A 33 7.54 3.57 5.84
C PRO A 33 6.58 4.40 6.70
N SER A 34 6.27 3.90 7.89
CA SER A 34 5.47 4.60 8.89
C SER A 34 5.99 4.28 10.29
N VAL A 35 5.77 5.20 11.22
CA VAL A 35 5.97 4.95 12.65
C VAL A 35 4.66 4.44 13.21
N LEU A 36 4.67 3.28 13.85
CA LEU A 36 3.52 2.76 14.60
C LEU A 36 3.60 3.29 16.04
N THR A 37 2.52 3.93 16.48
CA THR A 37 2.32 4.36 17.86
C THR A 37 1.12 3.63 18.45
N ILE A 38 1.05 3.56 19.77
CA ILE A 38 -0.09 2.96 20.50
C ILE A 38 -1.06 4.07 20.88
N ASN A 39 -2.36 3.81 20.72
CA ASN A 39 -3.46 4.70 21.05
C ASN A 39 -4.65 3.86 21.51
N SER A 40 -5.29 4.23 22.61
CA SER A 40 -6.57 3.66 23.04
C SER A 40 -7.73 4.35 22.32
N PHE A 41 -8.67 3.54 21.82
CA PHE A 41 -9.88 4.02 21.15
C PHE A 41 -11.13 3.93 22.05
N GLU A 42 -10.95 3.50 23.30
CA GLU A 42 -12.00 3.36 24.28
C GLU A 42 -12.47 4.70 24.86
N GLU A 43 -13.70 4.71 25.37
CA GLU A 43 -14.23 5.87 26.08
C GLU A 43 -13.44 6.10 27.38
N GLY A 44 -12.93 7.33 27.56
CA GLY A 44 -12.05 7.66 28.68
C GLY A 44 -10.60 7.23 28.51
N GLY A 45 -10.23 6.66 27.35
CA GLY A 45 -8.84 6.38 26.96
C GLY A 45 -8.06 7.64 26.58
N ASP A 46 -6.81 7.44 26.14
CA ASP A 46 -5.91 8.54 25.75
C ASP A 46 -6.20 9.11 24.34
N GLY A 47 -7.00 8.42 23.52
CA GLY A 47 -7.44 8.88 22.20
C GLY A 47 -8.38 10.10 22.22
N GLY A 48 -8.86 10.50 23.40
CA GLY A 48 -9.68 11.69 23.60
C GLY A 48 -11.13 11.50 23.15
N GLY A 49 -11.46 11.96 21.94
CA GLY A 49 -12.83 11.95 21.41
C GLY A 49 -13.18 10.67 20.65
N PRO A 50 -14.44 10.53 20.22
CA PRO A 50 -14.85 9.45 19.32
C PRO A 50 -14.10 9.50 17.98
N SER A 51 -13.97 8.34 17.33
CA SER A 51 -13.26 8.20 16.05
C SER A 51 -13.93 9.02 14.94
N GLU A 52 -13.12 9.78 14.20
CA GLU A 52 -13.61 10.71 13.17
C GLU A 52 -14.39 10.03 12.03
N CYS A 53 -14.12 8.76 11.72
CA CYS A 53 -14.79 8.03 10.64
C CYS A 53 -16.28 7.78 10.91
N ASP A 54 -16.63 7.42 12.14
CA ASP A 54 -17.96 6.92 12.50
C ASP A 54 -18.56 7.56 13.77
N ASN A 55 -17.83 8.48 14.39
CA ASN A 55 -18.17 9.17 15.63
C ASN A 55 -18.41 8.21 16.81
N LYS A 56 -17.63 7.13 16.91
CA LYS A 56 -17.74 6.14 17.99
C LYS A 56 -16.41 5.87 18.69
N TYR A 57 -16.51 5.45 19.95
CA TYR A 57 -15.43 4.75 20.64
C TYR A 57 -15.40 3.29 20.20
N HIS A 58 -14.22 2.68 20.22
CA HIS A 58 -13.99 1.28 19.86
C HIS A 58 -13.23 0.61 21.00
N SER A 59 -13.51 -0.67 21.27
CA SER A 59 -12.74 -1.41 22.26
C SER A 59 -11.29 -1.58 21.80
N ASP A 60 -10.35 -1.57 22.73
CA ASP A 60 -8.91 -1.76 22.44
C ASP A 60 -8.60 -3.18 21.93
N ASP A 61 -9.54 -4.12 22.10
CA ASP A 61 -9.48 -5.45 21.49
C ASP A 61 -9.87 -5.44 19.98
N THR A 62 -10.42 -4.33 19.47
CA THR A 62 -10.81 -4.17 18.06
C THR A 62 -9.61 -3.68 17.24
N PRO A 63 -9.22 -4.35 16.14
CA PRO A 63 -8.09 -3.92 15.33
C PRO A 63 -8.45 -2.70 14.46
N VAL A 64 -8.31 -1.51 15.04
CA VAL A 64 -8.49 -0.21 14.36
C VAL A 64 -7.23 0.65 14.50
N VAL A 65 -7.06 1.60 13.59
CA VAL A 65 -5.89 2.50 13.57
C VAL A 65 -6.29 3.93 13.25
N SER A 66 -5.52 4.89 13.75
CA SER A 66 -5.58 6.28 13.30
C SER A 66 -4.49 6.51 12.25
N LEU A 67 -4.79 7.35 11.26
CA LEU A 67 -3.83 7.73 10.22
C LEU A 67 -3.45 9.19 10.41
N SER A 68 -2.19 9.52 10.15
CA SER A 68 -1.80 10.94 10.04
C SER A 68 -2.62 11.64 8.95
N THR A 69 -2.82 12.95 9.09
CA THR A 69 -3.77 13.73 8.28
C THR A 69 -3.61 13.53 6.77
N GLY A 70 -2.37 13.42 6.27
CA GLY A 70 -2.09 13.16 4.86
C GLY A 70 -2.56 11.79 4.37
N TRP A 71 -2.42 10.77 5.22
CA TRP A 71 -2.84 9.39 4.92
C TRP A 71 -4.34 9.19 5.09
N PHE A 72 -4.94 9.85 6.09
CA PHE A 72 -6.38 9.87 6.29
C PHE A 72 -7.13 10.47 5.09
N ASN A 73 -6.52 11.46 4.42
CA ASN A 73 -6.97 11.99 3.14
C ASN A 73 -8.46 12.39 3.14
N LYS A 74 -8.90 13.10 4.19
CA LYS A 74 -10.28 13.56 4.37
C LYS A 74 -11.32 12.42 4.26
N LYS A 75 -11.15 11.35 5.07
CA LYS A 75 -12.06 10.17 5.09
C LYS A 75 -12.10 9.39 3.77
N LYS A 76 -11.04 9.43 2.96
CA LYS A 76 -10.96 8.62 1.73
C LYS A 76 -10.45 7.20 1.98
N ARG A 77 -10.01 6.91 3.20
CA ARG A 77 -9.64 5.59 3.69
C ARG A 77 -10.52 5.25 4.87
#